data_AF-A0A3N6G0C0-F1
#
_entry.id   AF-A0A3N6G0C0-F1
#
_cell.length_a   1.000
_cell.length_b   1.000
_cell.length_c   1.000
_cell.angle_alpha   90.00
_cell.angle_beta   90.00
_cell.angle_gamma   90.00
#
_symmetry.space_group_name_H-M   'P 1'
#
loop_
_entity.id
_entity.type
_entity.pdbx_description
1 polymer ?
#
loop_
_entity_poly.entity_id
_entity_poly.type
_entity_poly.pdbx_seq_one_letter_code
_entity_poly.pdbx_strand_id
1 'polypeptide(L)'
;MRTVGHPRLSLDDLRTVCDTGRMVMASVSKGIRTPETNPQRLGGHLVLVTGVSASGDVHFNNPSGHTSATRKAVLPIGDFERFFGGRGVSLGLRPLSLSAPLVVDTRARPAPDDRPPSRSRARTARVYEATAPAPPRGAPVTGVLTTDHPAWVETTDGGHARAVRTATGIWALSWDSAGLHLRCVSGTEDVKPQVVSTDPACLPDTVPAELNAGLCGLGPTQRLANGWLWDAITTAILRQVVRAGQARKLYRAWCSEYGTTVDSPYGELTVAPSAERVLKLEDEQFASIGAKFHRSGLKAAAEHYVRDGLTWQRLNAGDLTAALASVPRIGPWTAAAAACDFTGDFSAYPHDDLAVRTWAAQIAPAHPWPGKKDKSFRPMWTALAGPDRTALHTLTLSTLTWGSHAR
;
A
#
# COMPACT_ATOMS: atom_id res chain seq x y z
N MET A 1 -14.24 7.13 6.97
CA MET A 1 -13.39 7.82 7.97
C MET A 1 -14.32 8.44 9.01
N ARG A 2 -14.17 8.12 10.30
CA ARG A 2 -15.00 8.73 11.36
C ARG A 2 -14.30 9.98 11.87
N THR A 3 -14.95 11.13 11.81
CA THR A 3 -14.43 12.38 12.36
C THR A 3 -15.16 12.71 13.65
N VAL A 4 -14.43 13.23 14.64
CA VAL A 4 -15.02 13.78 15.87
C VAL A 4 -14.40 15.14 16.10
N GLY A 5 -15.25 16.17 16.14
CA GLY A 5 -14.85 17.55 16.42
C GLY A 5 -14.67 17.77 17.91
N HIS A 6 -13.55 18.38 18.29
CA HIS A 6 -13.17 18.70 19.66
C HIS A 6 -13.13 20.22 19.81
N PRO A 7 -14.24 20.88 20.20
CA PRO A 7 -14.28 22.34 20.35
C PRO A 7 -13.40 22.83 21.51
N ARG A 8 -13.11 21.94 22.47
CA ARG A 8 -12.07 22.07 23.48
C ARG A 8 -11.28 20.77 23.50
N LEU A 9 -9.97 20.86 23.41
CA LEU A 9 -9.06 19.73 23.39
C LEU A 9 -7.83 20.12 24.21
N SER A 10 -7.60 19.46 25.34
CA SER A 10 -6.36 19.62 26.11
C SER A 10 -5.20 18.84 25.46
N LEU A 11 -3.96 19.05 25.92
CA LEU A 11 -2.82 18.28 25.43
C LEU A 11 -2.82 16.83 25.91
N ASP A 12 -3.36 16.56 27.11
CA ASP A 12 -3.56 15.20 27.62
C ASP A 12 -4.64 14.46 26.82
N ASP A 13 -5.71 15.17 26.42
CA ASP A 13 -6.72 14.62 25.53
C ASP A 13 -6.16 14.40 24.12
N LEU A 14 -5.30 15.32 23.62
CA LEU A 14 -4.62 15.17 22.33
C LEU A 14 -3.79 13.88 22.33
N ARG A 15 -2.99 13.65 23.39
CA ARG A 15 -2.24 12.41 23.59
C ARG A 15 -3.16 11.21 23.62
N THR A 16 -4.19 11.24 24.46
CA THR A 16 -5.14 10.13 24.63
C THR A 16 -5.80 9.77 23.29
N VAL A 17 -6.19 10.77 22.49
CA VAL A 17 -6.74 10.55 21.14
C VAL A 17 -5.69 9.93 20.22
N CYS A 18 -4.45 10.39 20.25
CA CYS A 18 -3.37 9.79 19.46
C CYS A 18 -3.05 8.34 19.87
N ASP A 19 -3.08 8.02 21.17
CA ASP A 19 -2.83 6.68 21.69
C ASP A 19 -3.91 5.67 21.25
N THR A 20 -5.12 6.14 20.92
CA THR A 20 -6.16 5.31 20.29
C THR A 20 -5.91 5.01 18.80
N GLY A 21 -4.74 5.38 18.26
CA GLY A 21 -4.37 5.23 16.85
C GLY A 21 -5.04 6.26 15.93
N ARG A 22 -5.59 7.34 16.48
CA ARG A 22 -6.27 8.39 15.71
C ARG A 22 -5.33 9.55 15.46
N MET A 23 -5.47 10.19 14.31
CA MET A 23 -4.75 11.45 14.04
C MET A 23 -5.63 12.64 14.41
N VAL A 24 -5.04 13.82 14.64
CA VAL A 24 -5.79 15.03 14.98
C VAL A 24 -5.41 16.18 14.07
N MET A 25 -6.38 16.75 13.34
CA MET A 25 -6.21 18.08 12.75
C MET A 25 -6.33 19.12 13.86
N ALA A 26 -5.20 19.57 14.38
CA ALA A 26 -5.12 20.53 15.48
C ALA A 26 -5.11 21.96 14.93
N SER A 27 -5.89 22.85 15.56
CA SER A 27 -5.79 24.28 15.31
C SER A 27 -4.60 24.85 16.07
N VAL A 28 -3.69 25.50 15.35
CA VAL A 28 -2.48 26.10 15.91
C VAL A 28 -2.27 27.51 15.35
N SER A 29 -1.36 28.26 15.96
CA SER A 29 -0.86 29.52 15.41
C SER A 29 -0.03 29.29 14.13
N LYS A 30 -0.05 30.26 13.20
CA LYS A 30 0.88 30.29 12.05
C LYS A 30 2.35 30.37 12.47
N GLY A 31 2.63 30.87 13.68
CA GLY A 31 4.00 31.00 14.23
C GLY A 31 4.72 29.66 14.44
N ILE A 32 4.01 28.52 14.42
CA ILE A 32 4.61 27.18 14.54
C ILE A 32 5.61 26.83 13.42
N ARG A 33 5.67 27.65 12.36
CA ARG A 33 6.68 27.55 11.28
C ARG A 33 8.09 27.92 11.74
N THR A 34 8.19 28.72 12.81
CA THR A 34 9.41 29.26 13.42
C THR A 34 9.31 29.11 14.94
N PRO A 35 9.39 27.87 15.48
CA PRO A 35 9.09 27.52 16.87
C PRO A 35 9.98 28.22 17.92
N GLU A 36 11.11 28.76 17.50
CA GLU A 36 12.01 29.62 18.28
C GLU A 36 11.37 30.97 18.68
N THR A 37 10.29 31.38 18.02
CA THR A 37 9.56 32.63 18.32
C THR A 37 8.21 32.36 18.97
N ASN A 38 7.84 33.19 19.95
CA ASN A 38 6.50 33.10 20.56
C ASN A 38 5.41 33.57 19.59
N PRO A 39 4.24 32.91 19.55
CA PRO A 39 3.18 33.28 18.63
C PRO A 39 2.51 34.58 19.04
N GLN A 40 2.26 35.46 18.08
CA GLN A 40 1.50 36.70 18.31
C GLN A 40 0.00 36.46 18.53
N ARG A 41 -0.53 35.34 18.03
CA ARG A 41 -1.95 34.95 18.15
C ARG A 41 -2.08 33.43 18.07
N LEU A 42 -3.03 32.86 18.83
CA LEU A 42 -3.40 31.44 18.74
C LEU A 42 -4.43 31.20 17.61
N GLY A 43 -4.29 30.06 16.93
CA GLY A 43 -5.19 29.64 15.85
C GLY A 43 -4.91 30.29 14.48
N GLY A 44 -5.75 29.95 13.49
CA GLY A 44 -5.61 30.44 12.10
C GLY A 44 -4.70 29.61 11.20
N HIS A 45 -4.19 28.48 11.72
CA HIS A 45 -3.47 27.46 10.97
C HIS A 45 -3.91 26.05 11.42
N LEU A 46 -3.73 25.06 10.55
CA LEU A 46 -4.03 23.66 10.82
C LEU A 46 -2.80 22.80 10.59
N VAL A 47 -2.53 21.91 11.53
CA VAL A 47 -1.51 20.86 11.42
C VAL A 47 -2.15 19.50 11.68
N LEU A 48 -1.63 18.45 11.06
CA LEU A 48 -2.08 17.08 11.32
C LEU A 48 -1.12 16.43 12.31
N VAL A 49 -1.55 16.33 13.57
CA VAL A 49 -0.85 15.58 14.60
C VAL A 49 -1.02 14.09 14.32
N THR A 50 0.09 13.39 14.13
CA THR A 50 0.14 11.97 13.78
C THR A 50 0.47 11.08 14.97
N GLY A 51 0.98 11.65 16.06
CA GLY A 51 1.25 10.92 17.30
C GLY A 51 1.93 11.80 18.35
N VAL A 52 1.93 11.33 19.58
CA VAL A 52 2.71 11.88 20.69
C VAL A 52 3.57 10.75 21.25
N SER A 53 4.89 10.92 21.29
CA SER A 53 5.80 9.89 21.78
C SER A 53 5.67 9.71 23.31
N ALA A 54 6.19 8.60 23.83
CA ALA A 54 6.29 8.37 25.27
C ALA A 54 7.14 9.44 25.99
N SER A 55 8.15 10.01 25.32
CA SER A 55 8.97 11.13 25.83
C SER A 55 8.24 12.48 25.84
N GLY A 56 7.07 12.58 25.20
CA GLY A 56 6.32 13.83 25.10
C GLY A 56 6.61 14.66 23.86
N ASP A 57 7.12 14.07 22.79
CA ASP A 57 7.31 14.75 21.53
C ASP A 57 6.06 14.63 20.66
N VAL A 58 5.55 15.76 20.18
CA VAL A 58 4.40 15.84 19.29
C VAL A 58 4.88 15.77 17.84
N HIS A 59 4.48 14.72 17.13
CA HIS A 59 4.77 14.53 15.71
C HIS A 59 3.62 15.08 14.88
N PHE A 60 3.90 15.99 13.95
CA PHE A 60 2.85 16.58 13.13
C PHE A 60 3.31 16.94 11.71
N ASN A 61 2.37 16.84 10.77
CA ASN A 61 2.51 17.38 9.44
C ASN A 61 2.02 18.83 9.41
N ASN A 62 2.92 19.74 9.05
CA ASN A 62 2.63 21.15 8.85
C ASN A 62 2.75 21.47 7.35
N PRO A 63 1.64 21.46 6.59
CA PRO A 63 1.68 21.66 5.13
C PRO A 63 2.24 23.02 4.72
N SER A 64 2.29 23.99 5.64
CA SER A 64 2.83 25.32 5.39
C SER A 64 4.29 25.52 5.83
N GLY A 65 4.96 24.45 6.27
CA GLY A 65 6.39 24.50 6.57
C GLY A 65 7.21 24.85 5.33
N HIS A 66 8.20 25.73 5.49
CA HIS A 66 9.04 26.22 4.39
C HIS A 66 10.29 25.34 4.17
N THR A 67 10.55 24.37 5.05
CA THR A 67 11.64 23.39 4.97
C THR A 67 11.12 21.97 5.18
N SER A 68 11.91 20.95 4.83
CA SER A 68 11.49 19.55 5.06
C SER A 68 11.26 19.25 6.55
N ALA A 69 12.10 19.78 7.43
CA ALA A 69 11.98 19.62 8.89
C ALA A 69 10.77 20.35 9.48
N THR A 70 10.36 21.48 8.89
CA THR A 70 9.17 22.22 9.34
C THR A 70 7.86 21.70 8.73
N ARG A 71 7.93 20.80 7.73
CA ARG A 71 6.75 20.15 7.11
C ARG A 71 6.37 18.83 7.77
N LYS A 72 7.36 18.06 8.23
CA LYS A 72 7.19 16.90 9.13
C LYS A 72 7.95 17.22 10.41
N ALA A 73 7.29 17.95 11.29
CA ALA A 73 7.91 18.53 12.46
C ALA A 73 7.70 17.64 13.69
N VAL A 74 8.67 17.72 14.60
CA VAL A 74 8.62 17.12 15.92
C VAL A 74 8.94 18.24 16.89
N LEU A 75 8.06 18.47 17.86
CA LEU A 75 8.28 19.46 18.91
C LEU A 75 7.98 18.82 20.28
N PRO A 76 8.77 19.13 21.32
CA PRO A 76 8.37 18.81 22.69
C PRO A 76 6.97 19.35 22.99
N ILE A 77 6.17 18.62 23.77
CA ILE A 77 4.76 18.97 24.03
C ILE A 77 4.61 20.37 24.64
N GLY A 78 5.54 20.81 25.49
CA GLY A 78 5.57 22.16 26.05
C GLY A 78 5.87 23.25 25.00
N ASP A 79 6.65 22.93 23.97
CA ASP A 79 6.87 23.85 22.85
C ASP A 79 5.65 23.90 21.93
N PHE A 80 5.04 22.75 21.67
CA PHE A 80 3.81 22.66 20.89
C PHE A 80 2.64 23.41 21.57
N GLU A 81 2.55 23.34 22.90
CA GLU A 81 1.54 24.02 23.72
C GLU A 81 1.46 25.51 23.42
N ARG A 82 2.62 26.18 23.28
CA ARG A 82 2.69 27.62 22.99
C ARG A 82 1.88 28.02 21.77
N PHE A 83 1.78 27.12 20.77
CA PHE A 83 1.08 27.38 19.52
C PHE A 83 -0.33 26.79 19.46
N PHE A 84 -0.68 25.90 20.40
CA PHE A 84 -1.90 25.11 20.33
C PHE A 84 -3.14 25.94 20.67
N GLY A 85 -4.12 25.95 19.77
CA GLY A 85 -5.36 26.70 19.93
C GLY A 85 -6.45 25.98 20.73
N GLY A 86 -6.12 24.87 21.41
CA GLY A 86 -7.01 24.14 22.31
C GLY A 86 -8.23 23.50 21.64
N ARG A 87 -8.17 23.21 20.34
CA ARG A 87 -9.27 22.60 19.57
C ARG A 87 -8.75 21.82 18.37
N GLY A 88 -9.51 20.83 17.91
CA GLY A 88 -9.13 20.04 16.75
C GLY A 88 -10.23 19.11 16.24
N VAL A 89 -9.92 18.35 15.20
CA VAL A 89 -10.79 17.30 14.67
C VAL A 89 -10.00 16.01 14.65
N SER A 90 -10.44 15.02 15.41
CA SER A 90 -9.84 13.69 15.38
C SER A 90 -10.34 12.89 14.19
N LEU A 91 -9.42 12.21 13.52
CA LEU A 91 -9.64 11.41 12.35
C LEU A 91 -9.41 9.94 12.73
N GLY A 92 -10.50 9.18 12.80
CA GLY A 92 -10.46 7.73 12.89
C GLY A 92 -10.37 7.15 11.48
N LEU A 93 -9.21 6.64 11.10
CA LEU A 93 -9.13 5.60 10.09
C LEU A 93 -9.91 4.41 10.67
N ARG A 94 -10.91 3.90 9.95
CA ARG A 94 -11.53 2.64 10.36
C ARG A 94 -10.41 1.61 10.33
N PRO A 95 -10.12 0.88 11.42
CA PRO A 95 -9.54 -0.45 11.25
C PRO A 95 -10.47 -1.19 10.29
N LEU A 96 -9.93 -1.96 9.34
CA LEU A 96 -10.69 -3.03 8.72
C LEU A 96 -11.27 -3.84 9.87
N SER A 97 -12.60 -3.80 10.05
CA SER A 97 -13.26 -4.50 11.14
C SER A 97 -13.11 -5.99 10.84
N LEU A 98 -12.19 -6.68 11.52
CA LEU A 98 -12.30 -8.11 11.74
C LEU A 98 -13.60 -8.30 12.53
N SER A 99 -14.61 -8.89 11.90
CA SER A 99 -15.90 -9.18 12.51
C SER A 99 -15.69 -9.90 13.85
N ALA A 100 -16.25 -9.33 14.92
CA ALA A 100 -16.31 -9.96 16.22
C ALA A 100 -17.07 -11.30 16.12
N PRO A 101 -16.66 -12.35 16.87
CA PRO A 101 -17.37 -13.62 16.86
C PRO A 101 -18.78 -13.46 17.42
N LEU A 102 -19.72 -14.09 16.74
CA LEU A 102 -21.11 -14.25 17.11
C LEU A 102 -21.20 -14.80 18.55
N VAL A 103 -21.87 -14.09 19.45
CA VAL A 103 -22.23 -14.61 20.77
C VAL A 103 -23.25 -15.74 20.55
N VAL A 104 -22.82 -16.98 20.78
CA VAL A 104 -23.72 -18.14 20.81
C VAL A 104 -24.51 -18.07 22.12
N ASP A 105 -25.81 -17.79 22.00
CA ASP A 105 -26.80 -17.92 23.08
C ASP A 105 -26.87 -19.38 23.53
N THR A 106 -26.24 -19.71 24.65
CA THR A 106 -26.42 -21.00 25.33
C THR A 106 -27.41 -20.81 26.48
N ARG A 107 -28.70 -20.79 26.15
CA ARG A 107 -29.75 -21.02 27.14
C ARG A 107 -29.67 -22.46 27.63
N ALA A 108 -29.00 -22.67 28.75
CA ALA A 108 -29.30 -23.80 29.61
C ALA A 108 -30.55 -23.47 30.44
N ARG A 109 -31.59 -24.31 30.34
CA ARG A 109 -32.80 -24.26 31.17
C ARG A 109 -32.46 -24.39 32.66
N PRO A 110 -33.13 -23.67 33.58
CA PRO A 110 -33.00 -23.94 35.01
C PRO A 110 -33.99 -25.04 35.46
N ALA A 111 -33.57 -25.85 36.43
CA ALA A 111 -34.46 -26.62 37.30
C ALA A 111 -34.68 -25.84 38.63
N PRO A 112 -35.79 -26.07 39.35
CA PRO A 112 -36.34 -25.06 40.25
C PRO A 112 -35.84 -25.15 41.70
N ASP A 113 -35.76 -23.96 42.29
CA ASP A 113 -36.08 -23.52 43.66
C ASP A 113 -35.57 -24.32 44.87
N ASP A 114 -34.79 -23.64 45.71
CA ASP A 114 -35.11 -23.52 47.14
C ASP A 114 -34.41 -22.28 47.75
N ARG A 115 -35.17 -21.52 48.55
CA ARG A 115 -34.84 -20.20 49.10
C ARG A 115 -34.59 -20.30 50.64
N PRO A 116 -34.24 -19.20 51.36
CA PRO A 116 -32.93 -18.78 51.90
C PRO A 116 -32.90 -18.86 53.48
N PRO A 117 -32.19 -18.03 54.30
CA PRO A 117 -31.13 -17.02 54.09
C PRO A 117 -29.93 -17.04 55.08
N SER A 118 -28.90 -16.22 54.80
CA SER A 118 -28.44 -15.10 55.69
C SER A 118 -26.91 -14.88 55.81
N ARG A 119 -26.57 -13.58 55.93
CA ARG A 119 -25.41 -12.93 56.58
C ARG A 119 -24.05 -12.86 55.85
N SER A 120 -23.75 -11.62 55.42
CA SER A 120 -22.59 -10.81 55.83
C SER A 120 -21.21 -11.48 55.88
N ARG A 121 -20.31 -11.06 54.98
CA ARG A 121 -18.98 -10.54 55.34
C ARG A 121 -18.27 -9.92 54.12
N ALA A 122 -17.79 -8.69 54.33
CA ALA A 122 -16.85 -8.01 53.44
C ALA A 122 -15.51 -8.78 53.41
N ARG A 123 -14.94 -8.94 52.21
CA ARG A 123 -13.52 -9.31 52.06
C ARG A 123 -12.97 -8.82 50.73
N THR A 124 -12.04 -7.88 50.85
CA THR A 124 -10.98 -7.47 49.92
C THR A 124 -10.73 -8.41 48.72
N ALA A 125 -11.00 -7.93 47.50
CA ALA A 125 -10.55 -8.56 46.27
C ALA A 125 -9.11 -8.13 45.97
N ARG A 126 -8.18 -9.10 46.02
CA ARG A 126 -6.87 -8.97 45.37
C ARG A 126 -7.10 -9.03 43.86
N VAL A 127 -6.66 -7.99 43.16
CA VAL A 127 -6.54 -7.99 41.71
C VAL A 127 -5.42 -8.96 41.35
N TYR A 128 -5.77 -10.12 40.79
CA TYR A 128 -4.83 -10.91 40.02
C TYR A 128 -4.83 -10.34 38.61
N GLU A 129 -3.73 -9.71 38.24
CA GLU A 129 -3.43 -9.29 36.89
C GLU A 129 -3.23 -10.55 36.04
N ALA A 130 -4.30 -11.03 35.41
CA ALA A 130 -4.22 -12.09 34.43
C ALA A 130 -3.59 -11.48 33.17
N THR A 131 -2.30 -11.74 32.98
CA THR A 131 -1.59 -11.43 31.74
C THR A 131 -2.34 -12.09 30.60
N ALA A 132 -3.00 -11.28 29.78
CA ALA A 132 -3.57 -11.77 28.53
C ALA A 132 -2.42 -12.37 27.70
N PRO A 133 -2.57 -13.61 27.18
CA PRO A 133 -1.56 -14.16 26.30
C PRO A 133 -1.40 -13.21 25.10
N ALA A 134 -0.14 -12.95 24.73
CA ALA A 134 0.19 -12.19 23.54
C ALA A 134 -0.63 -12.71 22.35
N PRO A 135 -1.11 -11.82 21.46
CA PRO A 135 -1.91 -12.24 20.31
C PRO A 135 -1.14 -13.32 19.53
N PRO A 136 -1.80 -14.39 19.07
CA PRO A 136 -1.15 -15.43 18.32
C PRO A 136 -0.47 -14.81 17.10
N ARG A 137 0.79 -15.20 16.85
CA ARG A 137 1.51 -14.84 15.63
C ARG A 137 0.64 -15.22 14.42
N GLY A 138 0.37 -14.22 13.58
CA GLY A 138 -0.15 -14.31 12.21
C GLY A 138 -1.08 -15.47 11.93
N ALA A 139 -2.40 -15.25 12.04
CA ALA A 139 -3.34 -16.10 11.33
C ALA A 139 -2.97 -16.09 9.83
N PRO A 140 -2.96 -17.26 9.15
CA PRO A 140 -2.66 -17.33 7.73
C PRO A 140 -3.63 -16.43 6.99
N VAL A 141 -3.10 -15.51 6.18
CA VAL A 141 -3.96 -14.58 5.45
C VAL A 141 -4.59 -15.35 4.29
N THR A 142 -5.85 -15.74 4.46
CA THR A 142 -6.63 -16.42 3.42
C THR A 142 -7.00 -15.40 2.34
N GLY A 143 -6.25 -15.38 1.24
CA GLY A 143 -6.51 -14.52 0.08
C GLY A 143 -5.76 -15.02 -1.14
N VAL A 144 -6.15 -14.53 -2.32
CA VAL A 144 -5.50 -14.90 -3.58
C VAL A 144 -4.30 -13.99 -3.85
N LEU A 145 -3.09 -14.53 -3.94
CA LEU A 145 -1.89 -13.75 -4.26
C LEU A 145 -1.93 -13.24 -5.70
N THR A 146 -1.74 -11.94 -5.91
CA THR A 146 -1.49 -11.36 -7.24
C THR A 146 -0.03 -11.56 -7.65
N THR A 147 0.17 -12.37 -8.70
CA THR A 147 1.50 -12.81 -9.19
C THR A 147 1.90 -12.14 -10.51
N ASP A 148 1.36 -10.94 -10.75
CA ASP A 148 1.52 -10.16 -11.97
C ASP A 148 2.97 -9.70 -12.22
N HIS A 149 3.74 -9.49 -11.15
CA HIS A 149 5.14 -9.11 -11.26
C HIS A 149 6.01 -10.24 -11.88
N PRO A 150 6.90 -9.92 -12.85
CA PRO A 150 7.69 -10.93 -13.57
C PRO A 150 8.67 -11.74 -12.71
N ALA A 151 9.09 -11.18 -11.57
CA ALA A 151 10.03 -11.78 -10.62
C ALA A 151 9.45 -12.92 -9.77
N TRP A 152 8.12 -13.12 -9.76
CA TRP A 152 7.56 -14.33 -9.13
C TRP A 152 8.00 -15.57 -9.88
N VAL A 153 8.50 -16.57 -9.16
CA VAL A 153 8.84 -17.92 -9.64
C VAL A 153 8.03 -18.96 -8.88
N GLU A 154 7.70 -20.06 -9.53
CA GLU A 154 7.09 -21.21 -8.85
C GLU A 154 8.17 -21.95 -8.05
N THR A 155 7.84 -22.37 -6.83
CA THR A 155 8.72 -23.22 -6.03
C THR A 155 8.45 -24.69 -6.32
N THR A 156 9.39 -25.57 -5.95
CA THR A 156 9.24 -27.03 -6.10
C THR A 156 8.00 -27.58 -5.42
N ASP A 157 7.54 -26.91 -4.36
CA ASP A 157 6.44 -27.35 -3.51
C ASP A 157 5.08 -26.76 -3.98
N GLY A 158 5.02 -26.19 -5.18
CA GLY A 158 3.82 -25.58 -5.76
C GLY A 158 3.48 -24.19 -5.21
N GLY A 159 4.35 -23.62 -4.38
CA GLY A 159 4.25 -22.25 -3.89
C GLY A 159 4.83 -21.25 -4.88
N HIS A 160 4.94 -19.99 -4.46
CA HIS A 160 5.57 -18.94 -5.24
C HIS A 160 6.66 -18.25 -4.41
N ALA A 161 7.76 -17.84 -5.04
CA ALA A 161 8.82 -17.09 -4.40
C ALA A 161 9.24 -15.88 -5.24
N ARG A 162 9.73 -14.84 -4.57
CA ARG A 162 10.26 -13.62 -5.21
C ARG A 162 11.24 -12.91 -4.28
N ALA A 163 12.32 -12.36 -4.84
CA ALA A 163 13.13 -11.36 -4.15
C ALA A 163 12.59 -9.94 -4.41
N VAL A 164 12.57 -9.09 -3.37
CA VAL A 164 12.17 -7.68 -3.47
C VAL A 164 13.17 -6.80 -2.75
N ARG A 165 13.62 -5.75 -3.43
CA ARG A 165 14.42 -4.69 -2.83
C ARG A 165 13.50 -3.63 -2.21
N THR A 166 13.88 -3.16 -1.03
CA THR A 166 13.31 -2.01 -0.32
C THR A 166 14.41 -0.95 -0.15
N ALA A 167 14.10 0.16 0.50
CA ALA A 167 15.09 1.21 0.76
C ALA A 167 16.29 0.72 1.61
N THR A 168 16.08 -0.29 2.47
CA THR A 168 17.09 -0.69 3.45
C THR A 168 17.54 -2.15 3.35
N GLY A 169 16.81 -2.99 2.62
CA GLY A 169 17.15 -4.40 2.48
C GLY A 169 16.55 -5.10 1.27
N ILE A 170 17.06 -6.30 1.00
CA ILE A 170 16.50 -7.25 0.03
C ILE A 170 15.82 -8.37 0.82
N TRP A 171 14.60 -8.69 0.42
CA TRP A 171 13.74 -9.64 1.07
C TRP A 171 13.46 -10.81 0.14
N ALA A 172 13.60 -12.04 0.63
CA ALA A 172 13.01 -13.21 -0.01
C ALA A 172 11.60 -13.41 0.54
N LEU A 173 10.63 -13.48 -0.37
CA LEU A 173 9.24 -13.74 -0.04
C LEU A 173 8.84 -15.10 -0.60
N SER A 174 8.03 -15.83 0.13
CA SER A 174 7.30 -16.98 -0.38
C SER A 174 5.82 -16.91 -0.07
N TRP A 175 5.04 -17.58 -0.89
CA TRP A 175 3.63 -17.80 -0.70
C TRP A 175 3.32 -19.27 -0.87
N ASP A 176 2.71 -19.87 0.15
CA ASP A 176 2.29 -21.26 0.16
C ASP A 176 0.89 -21.40 0.79
N SER A 177 0.50 -22.64 1.14
CA SER A 177 -0.80 -22.92 1.77
C SER A 177 -0.95 -22.29 3.17
N ALA A 178 0.15 -21.91 3.83
CA ALA A 178 0.15 -21.18 5.10
C ALA A 178 0.16 -19.65 4.91
N GLY A 179 0.20 -19.16 3.67
CA GLY A 179 0.14 -17.74 3.33
C GLY A 179 1.50 -17.14 2.99
N LEU A 180 1.65 -15.84 3.21
CA LEU A 180 2.85 -15.09 2.86
C LEU A 180 3.92 -15.14 3.96
N HIS A 181 5.14 -15.49 3.58
CA HIS A 181 6.33 -15.46 4.43
C HIS A 181 7.33 -14.44 3.90
N LEU A 182 7.96 -13.68 4.81
CA LEU A 182 8.97 -12.67 4.46
C LEU A 182 10.24 -12.89 5.28
N ARG A 183 11.38 -12.90 4.60
CA ARG A 183 12.70 -12.99 5.23
C ARG A 183 13.63 -11.95 4.64
N CYS A 184 14.24 -11.10 5.47
CA CYS A 184 15.33 -10.24 5.03
C CYS A 184 16.57 -11.11 4.78
N VAL A 185 17.15 -11.00 3.59
CA VAL A 185 18.31 -11.80 3.16
C VAL A 185 19.56 -10.93 2.93
N SER A 186 19.39 -9.60 2.86
CA SER A 186 20.49 -8.65 2.77
C SER A 186 20.05 -7.27 3.28
N GLY A 187 20.92 -6.53 3.95
CA GLY A 187 20.62 -5.20 4.50
C GLY A 187 19.89 -5.27 5.85
N THR A 188 19.02 -4.27 6.12
CA THR A 188 18.30 -4.13 7.40
C THR A 188 16.79 -4.25 7.22
N GLU A 189 16.09 -4.54 8.33
CA GLU A 189 14.64 -4.71 8.35
C GLU A 189 13.84 -3.41 8.53
N ASP A 190 14.50 -2.24 8.50
CA ASP A 190 13.87 -0.95 8.83
C ASP A 190 12.70 -0.60 7.91
N VAL A 191 12.75 -1.03 6.64
CA VAL A 191 11.68 -0.89 5.67
C VAL A 191 11.24 -2.27 5.17
N LYS A 192 10.05 -2.70 5.60
CA LYS A 192 9.46 -3.99 5.21
C LYS A 192 8.62 -3.85 3.92
N PRO A 193 8.58 -4.89 3.07
CA PRO A 193 7.68 -4.93 1.92
C PRO A 193 6.22 -4.75 2.33
N GLN A 194 5.44 -4.06 1.51
CA GLN A 194 4.04 -3.75 1.78
C GLN A 194 3.13 -4.66 0.96
N VAL A 195 2.16 -5.26 1.63
CA VAL A 195 1.14 -6.12 1.01
C VAL A 195 -0.19 -5.41 1.11
N VAL A 196 -0.80 -5.15 -0.05
CA VAL A 196 -2.11 -4.52 -0.15
C VAL A 196 -3.16 -5.61 -0.30
N SER A 197 -4.17 -5.60 0.58
CA SER A 197 -5.32 -6.49 0.47
C SER A 197 -6.50 -5.74 -0.14
N THR A 198 -7.18 -6.39 -1.07
CA THR A 198 -8.26 -5.79 -1.86
C THR A 198 -9.43 -6.75 -1.92
N ASP A 199 -10.59 -6.30 -1.44
CA ASP A 199 -11.81 -7.12 -1.34
C ASP A 199 -12.87 -6.62 -2.34
N PRO A 200 -13.25 -7.43 -3.35
CA PRO A 200 -14.27 -7.06 -4.33
C PRO A 200 -15.69 -6.97 -3.75
N ALA A 201 -15.95 -7.45 -2.52
CA ALA A 201 -17.29 -7.46 -1.92
C ALA A 201 -17.92 -6.07 -1.74
N CYS A 202 -17.11 -5.00 -1.76
CA CYS A 202 -17.56 -3.62 -1.61
C CYS A 202 -17.69 -2.86 -2.94
N LEU A 203 -17.63 -3.54 -4.09
CA LEU A 203 -17.84 -2.90 -5.39
C LEU A 203 -19.28 -2.37 -5.53
N PRO A 204 -19.46 -1.19 -6.16
CA PRO A 204 -20.78 -0.58 -6.29
C PRO A 204 -21.65 -1.35 -7.30
N ASP A 205 -22.98 -1.23 -7.15
CA ASP A 205 -23.99 -1.86 -8.04
C ASP A 205 -23.92 -1.36 -9.49
N THR A 206 -23.16 -0.29 -9.76
CA THR A 206 -22.84 0.17 -11.11
C THR A 206 -21.93 -0.79 -11.86
N VAL A 207 -21.20 -1.67 -11.17
CA VAL A 207 -20.42 -2.75 -11.81
C VAL A 207 -21.39 -3.83 -12.32
N PRO A 208 -21.25 -4.31 -13.57
CA PRO A 208 -22.13 -5.35 -14.12
C PRO A 208 -22.17 -6.59 -13.23
N ALA A 209 -23.37 -7.14 -13.01
CA ALA A 209 -23.58 -8.26 -12.07
C ALA A 209 -22.69 -9.48 -12.34
N GLU A 210 -22.51 -9.86 -13.61
CA GLU A 210 -21.60 -10.95 -14.01
C GLU A 210 -20.15 -10.66 -13.65
N LEU A 211 -19.69 -9.43 -13.90
CA LEU A 211 -18.34 -9.00 -13.55
C LEU A 211 -18.16 -9.03 -12.03
N ASN A 212 -19.10 -8.45 -11.29
CA ASN A 212 -19.05 -8.45 -9.83
C ASN A 212 -19.04 -9.87 -9.26
N ALA A 213 -19.90 -10.76 -9.77
CA ALA A 213 -19.97 -12.16 -9.33
C ALA A 213 -18.66 -12.90 -9.60
N GLY A 214 -18.05 -12.73 -10.77
CA GLY A 214 -16.77 -13.35 -11.09
C GLY A 214 -15.61 -12.84 -10.23
N LEU A 215 -15.60 -11.54 -9.91
CA LEU A 215 -14.61 -10.96 -9.00
C LEU A 215 -14.84 -11.41 -7.54
N CYS A 216 -16.09 -11.44 -7.07
CA CYS A 216 -16.42 -11.95 -5.73
C CYS A 216 -16.08 -13.45 -5.59
N GLY A 217 -16.23 -14.23 -6.67
CA GLY A 217 -15.81 -15.63 -6.73
C GLY A 217 -14.30 -15.84 -6.58
N LEU A 218 -13.48 -14.86 -6.98
CA LEU A 218 -12.04 -14.86 -6.71
C LEU A 218 -11.74 -14.63 -5.22
N GLY A 219 -12.59 -13.84 -4.54
CA GLY A 219 -12.41 -13.45 -3.15
C GLY A 219 -11.37 -12.34 -2.95
N PRO A 220 -10.99 -12.05 -1.69
CA PRO A 220 -9.98 -11.05 -1.36
C PRO A 220 -8.64 -11.39 -2.00
N THR A 221 -8.03 -10.40 -2.64
CA THR A 221 -6.72 -10.52 -3.28
C THR A 221 -5.64 -9.84 -2.43
N GLN A 222 -4.42 -10.35 -2.54
CA GLN A 222 -3.25 -9.79 -1.88
C GLN A 222 -2.19 -9.48 -2.91
N ARG A 223 -1.78 -8.22 -3.02
CA ARG A 223 -0.72 -7.81 -3.92
C ARG A 223 0.45 -7.21 -3.17
N LEU A 224 1.64 -7.72 -3.45
CA LEU A 224 2.88 -7.11 -3.02
C LEU A 224 3.14 -5.83 -3.84
N ALA A 225 3.10 -4.67 -3.20
CA ALA A 225 3.53 -3.43 -3.83
C ALA A 225 5.04 -3.49 -4.11
N ASN A 226 5.49 -2.87 -5.19
CA ASN A 226 6.91 -2.85 -5.50
C ASN A 226 7.65 -1.93 -4.52
N GLY A 227 8.46 -2.53 -3.64
CA GLY A 227 9.20 -1.79 -2.61
C GLY A 227 10.29 -0.85 -3.15
N TRP A 228 10.56 -0.88 -4.46
CA TRP A 228 11.59 -0.07 -5.09
C TRP A 228 11.10 0.57 -6.39
N LEU A 229 10.99 1.91 -6.38
CA LEU A 229 10.49 2.66 -7.53
C LEU A 229 11.28 2.39 -8.82
N TRP A 230 12.60 2.22 -8.73
CA TRP A 230 13.41 1.91 -9.90
C TRP A 230 13.04 0.57 -10.56
N ASP A 231 12.74 -0.44 -9.75
CA ASP A 231 12.28 -1.74 -10.25
C ASP A 231 10.92 -1.61 -10.95
N ALA A 232 10.01 -0.80 -10.39
CA ALA A 232 8.73 -0.52 -11.01
C ALA A 232 8.87 0.19 -12.37
N ILE A 233 9.74 1.20 -12.46
CA ILE A 233 10.06 1.91 -13.72
C ILE A 233 10.65 0.95 -14.74
N THR A 234 11.66 0.18 -14.35
CA THR A 234 12.35 -0.77 -15.22
C THR A 234 11.40 -1.85 -15.73
N THR A 235 10.57 -2.41 -14.85
CA THR A 235 9.54 -3.39 -15.20
C THR A 235 8.55 -2.83 -16.21
N ALA A 236 8.08 -1.59 -16.01
CA ALA A 236 7.15 -0.95 -16.93
C ALA A 236 7.77 -0.69 -18.31
N ILE A 237 9.05 -0.30 -18.37
CA ILE A 237 9.77 -0.10 -19.63
C ILE A 237 9.92 -1.42 -20.38
N LEU A 238 10.37 -2.49 -19.73
CA LEU A 238 10.57 -3.80 -20.36
C LEU A 238 9.27 -4.48 -20.83
N ARG A 239 8.10 -3.94 -20.45
CA ARG A 239 6.78 -4.38 -20.90
C ARG A 239 6.28 -3.64 -22.14
N GLN A 240 7.01 -2.65 -22.65
CA GLN A 240 6.58 -1.89 -23.82
C GLN A 240 6.50 -2.78 -25.08
N VAL A 241 5.36 -2.73 -25.77
CA VAL A 241 5.15 -3.34 -27.10
C VAL A 241 5.35 -4.88 -27.13
N VAL A 242 5.27 -5.57 -25.99
CA VAL A 242 5.46 -7.02 -25.89
C VAL A 242 4.32 -7.71 -25.13
N ARG A 243 4.13 -9.02 -25.37
CA ARG A 243 3.20 -9.83 -24.56
C ARG A 243 3.75 -10.07 -23.16
N ALA A 244 2.87 -10.30 -22.19
CA ALA A 244 3.26 -10.53 -20.79
C ALA A 244 4.32 -11.63 -20.60
N GLY A 245 4.22 -12.75 -21.32
CA GLY A 245 5.21 -13.83 -21.25
C GLY A 245 6.59 -13.43 -21.80
N GLN A 246 6.64 -12.60 -22.85
CA GLN A 246 7.90 -12.08 -23.39
C GLN A 246 8.52 -11.05 -22.43
N ALA A 247 7.72 -10.14 -21.88
CA ALA A 247 8.18 -9.20 -20.86
C ALA A 247 8.74 -9.93 -19.62
N ARG A 248 8.09 -11.01 -19.18
CA ARG A 248 8.56 -11.83 -18.05
C ARG A 248 9.93 -12.46 -18.33
N LYS A 249 10.11 -13.05 -19.52
CA LYS A 249 11.40 -13.61 -19.93
C LYS A 249 12.50 -12.54 -19.98
N LEU A 250 12.20 -11.39 -20.59
CA LEU A 250 13.15 -10.28 -20.70
C LEU A 250 13.54 -9.70 -19.33
N TYR A 251 12.57 -9.46 -18.44
CA TYR A 251 12.83 -8.97 -17.09
C TYR A 251 13.69 -9.96 -16.29
N ARG A 252 13.43 -11.27 -16.38
CA ARG A 252 14.24 -12.27 -15.69
C ARG A 252 15.67 -12.32 -16.22
N ALA A 253 15.87 -12.26 -17.54
CA ALA A 253 17.20 -12.16 -18.13
C ALA A 253 17.93 -10.88 -17.68
N TRP A 254 17.23 -9.75 -17.64
CA TRP A 254 17.74 -8.47 -17.15
C TRP A 254 18.22 -8.53 -15.69
N CYS A 255 17.44 -9.16 -14.81
CA CYS A 255 17.82 -9.32 -13.40
C CYS A 255 18.94 -10.35 -13.22
N SER A 256 18.91 -11.46 -13.96
CA SER A 256 19.94 -12.50 -13.89
C SER A 256 21.31 -12.01 -14.35
N GLU A 257 21.35 -11.22 -15.43
CA GLU A 257 22.61 -10.81 -16.04
C GLU A 257 23.23 -9.59 -15.34
N TYR A 258 22.40 -8.61 -14.95
CA TYR A 258 22.89 -7.31 -14.47
C TYR A 258 22.47 -6.98 -13.04
N GLY A 259 21.55 -7.75 -12.47
CA GLY A 259 20.95 -7.50 -11.17
C GLY A 259 21.80 -7.94 -9.98
N THR A 260 21.15 -8.02 -8.82
CA THR A 260 21.75 -8.58 -7.61
C THR A 260 21.12 -9.94 -7.34
N THR A 261 21.95 -10.98 -7.30
CA THR A 261 21.57 -12.32 -6.83
C THR A 261 21.64 -12.38 -5.32
N VAL A 262 20.65 -13.01 -4.70
CA VAL A 262 20.61 -13.28 -3.27
C VAL A 262 20.28 -14.75 -3.03
N ASP A 263 20.98 -15.33 -2.06
CA ASP A 263 20.65 -16.66 -1.56
C ASP A 263 19.35 -16.62 -0.77
N SER A 264 18.51 -17.63 -0.98
CA SER A 264 17.26 -17.78 -0.25
C SER A 264 16.95 -19.26 0.03
N PRO A 265 16.03 -19.55 0.97
CA PRO A 265 15.52 -20.90 1.17
C PRO A 265 14.89 -21.54 -0.08
N TYR A 266 14.60 -20.75 -1.13
CA TYR A 266 13.94 -21.17 -2.36
C TYR A 266 14.90 -21.19 -3.55
N GLY A 267 16.21 -21.20 -3.29
CA GLY A 267 17.27 -21.08 -4.28
C GLY A 267 17.71 -19.63 -4.52
N GLU A 268 18.53 -19.43 -5.54
CA GLU A 268 18.97 -18.10 -5.95
C GLU A 268 17.81 -17.28 -6.51
N LEU A 269 17.61 -16.09 -5.96
CA LEU A 269 16.63 -15.12 -6.46
C LEU A 269 17.34 -13.85 -6.89
N THR A 270 16.78 -13.14 -7.87
CA THR A 270 17.40 -11.94 -8.44
C THR A 270 16.49 -10.73 -8.34
N VAL A 271 17.10 -9.56 -8.13
CA VAL A 271 16.44 -8.25 -8.20
C VAL A 271 17.09 -7.40 -9.30
N ALA A 272 16.36 -6.44 -9.85
CA ALA A 272 16.84 -5.60 -10.95
C ALA A 272 18.18 -4.88 -10.64
N PRO A 273 19.01 -4.59 -11.66
CA PRO A 273 20.19 -3.73 -11.54
C PRO A 273 19.82 -2.34 -11.01
N SER A 274 20.76 -1.68 -10.32
CA SER A 274 20.59 -0.27 -9.95
C SER A 274 20.63 0.65 -11.16
N ALA A 275 20.04 1.84 -11.05
CA ALA A 275 20.10 2.85 -12.10
C ALA A 275 21.56 3.19 -12.49
N GLU A 276 22.45 3.31 -11.51
CA GLU A 276 23.88 3.56 -11.72
C GLU A 276 24.56 2.43 -12.50
N ARG A 277 24.17 1.18 -12.27
CA ARG A 277 24.66 0.04 -13.05
C ARG A 277 24.20 0.15 -14.50
N VAL A 278 22.93 0.49 -14.73
CA VAL A 278 22.37 0.68 -16.08
C VAL A 278 23.07 1.78 -16.86
N LEU A 279 23.45 2.88 -16.19
CA LEU A 279 24.21 3.96 -16.82
C LEU A 279 25.60 3.53 -17.30
N LYS A 280 26.18 2.47 -16.73
CA LYS A 280 27.48 1.92 -17.12
C LYS A 280 27.41 0.79 -18.17
N LEU A 281 26.21 0.36 -18.57
CA LEU A 281 26.07 -0.69 -19.59
C LEU A 281 26.32 -0.16 -21.00
N GLU A 282 27.04 -0.92 -21.81
CA GLU A 282 27.27 -0.64 -23.22
C GLU A 282 26.10 -1.12 -24.11
N ASP A 283 26.01 -0.62 -25.34
CA ASP A 283 24.91 -0.92 -26.26
C ASP A 283 24.78 -2.42 -26.58
N GLU A 284 25.91 -3.12 -26.73
CA GLU A 284 26.00 -4.55 -26.97
C GLU A 284 25.43 -5.36 -25.80
N GLN A 285 25.57 -4.87 -24.57
CA GLN A 285 25.06 -5.53 -23.37
C GLN A 285 23.52 -5.53 -23.36
N PHE A 286 22.87 -4.44 -23.77
CA PHE A 286 21.42 -4.45 -23.97
C PHE A 286 21.00 -5.39 -25.10
N ALA A 287 21.77 -5.44 -26.19
CA ALA A 287 21.46 -6.31 -27.32
C ALA A 287 21.54 -7.80 -26.95
N SER A 288 22.55 -8.19 -26.16
CA SER A 288 22.81 -9.58 -25.78
C SER A 288 21.63 -10.27 -25.08
N ILE A 289 20.85 -9.52 -24.31
CA ILE A 289 19.66 -10.02 -23.59
C ILE A 289 18.33 -9.70 -24.28
N GLY A 290 18.36 -9.15 -25.51
CA GLY A 290 17.14 -8.75 -26.24
C GLY A 290 16.52 -7.42 -25.77
N ALA A 291 17.24 -6.59 -25.02
CA ALA A 291 16.78 -5.29 -24.53
C ALA A 291 17.15 -4.10 -25.43
N LYS A 292 17.67 -4.33 -26.66
CA LYS A 292 18.11 -3.27 -27.58
C LYS A 292 17.06 -2.17 -27.80
N PHE A 293 15.78 -2.54 -27.96
CA PHE A 293 14.67 -1.59 -28.13
C PHE A 293 14.47 -0.70 -26.89
N HIS A 294 14.69 -1.26 -25.70
CA HIS A 294 14.44 -0.60 -24.41
C HIS A 294 15.59 0.28 -23.95
N ARG A 295 16.78 0.12 -24.54
CA ARG A 295 18.03 0.78 -24.14
C ARG A 295 17.87 2.27 -23.86
N SER A 296 17.36 3.03 -24.84
CA SER A 296 17.25 4.49 -24.71
C SER A 296 16.27 4.91 -23.62
N GLY A 297 15.17 4.16 -23.43
CA GLY A 297 14.24 4.38 -22.34
C GLY A 297 14.85 4.06 -20.97
N LEU A 298 15.58 2.94 -20.85
CA LEU A 298 16.26 2.55 -19.61
C LEU A 298 17.35 3.53 -19.22
N LYS A 299 18.17 4.01 -20.17
CA LYS A 299 19.20 5.03 -19.93
C LYS A 299 18.58 6.35 -19.49
N ALA A 300 17.61 6.88 -20.24
CA ALA A 300 16.94 8.13 -19.90
C ALA A 300 16.25 8.06 -18.52
N ALA A 301 15.59 6.94 -18.23
CA ALA A 301 14.97 6.70 -16.93
C ALA A 301 15.99 6.64 -15.80
N ALA A 302 17.13 5.97 -16.02
CA ALA A 302 18.19 5.87 -15.01
C ALA A 302 18.79 7.24 -14.69
N GLU A 303 19.06 8.08 -15.69
CA GLU A 303 19.58 9.44 -15.52
C GLU A 303 18.64 10.31 -14.68
N HIS A 304 17.33 10.25 -14.95
CA HIS A 304 16.35 11.01 -14.17
C HIS A 304 16.15 10.41 -12.78
N TYR A 305 16.13 9.08 -12.65
CA TYR A 305 15.98 8.43 -11.34
C TYR A 305 17.14 8.76 -10.39
N VAL A 306 18.37 8.80 -10.89
CA VAL A 306 19.54 9.20 -10.07
C VAL A 306 19.41 10.64 -9.56
N ARG A 307 18.85 11.55 -10.37
CA ARG A 307 18.66 12.96 -9.98
C ARG A 307 17.44 13.17 -9.07
N ASP A 308 16.31 12.58 -9.44
CA ASP A 308 14.98 12.94 -8.93
C ASP A 308 14.33 11.83 -8.09
N GLY A 309 14.92 10.63 -8.05
CA GLY A 309 14.30 9.43 -7.48
C GLY A 309 13.93 9.55 -6.00
N LEU A 310 14.69 10.30 -5.19
CA LEU A 310 14.36 10.56 -3.79
C LEU A 310 13.12 11.45 -3.63
N THR A 311 12.88 12.35 -4.58
CA THR A 311 11.69 13.21 -4.63
C THR A 311 10.50 12.40 -5.12
N TRP A 312 10.67 11.64 -6.20
CA TRP A 312 9.60 10.83 -6.80
C TRP A 312 9.03 9.78 -5.85
N GLN A 313 9.86 9.14 -5.03
CA GLN A 313 9.41 8.17 -4.02
C GLN A 313 8.40 8.73 -3.00
N ARG A 314 8.27 10.05 -2.89
CA ARG A 314 7.37 10.72 -1.95
C ARG A 314 6.08 11.21 -2.60
N LEU A 315 5.96 11.08 -3.92
CA LEU A 315 4.80 11.51 -4.68
C LEU A 315 3.65 10.49 -4.53
N ASN A 316 2.42 10.99 -4.58
CA ASN A 316 1.26 10.11 -4.78
C ASN A 316 1.26 9.55 -6.21
N ALA A 317 0.44 8.54 -6.49
CA ALA A 317 0.43 7.86 -7.78
C ALA A 317 0.15 8.79 -8.98
N GLY A 318 -0.71 9.80 -8.82
CA GLY A 318 -1.04 10.75 -9.87
C GLY A 318 0.13 11.68 -10.21
N ASP A 319 0.73 12.30 -9.20
CA ASP A 319 1.88 13.19 -9.37
C ASP A 319 3.11 12.42 -9.85
N LEU A 320 3.31 11.18 -9.37
CA LEU A 320 4.35 10.29 -9.84
C LEU A 320 4.15 9.92 -11.31
N THR A 321 2.91 9.65 -11.73
CA THR A 321 2.59 9.40 -13.14
C THR A 321 2.97 10.60 -14.01
N ALA A 322 2.61 11.82 -13.59
CA ALA A 322 2.96 13.03 -14.33
C ALA A 322 4.49 13.24 -14.42
N ALA A 323 5.21 13.03 -13.32
CA ALA A 323 6.65 13.16 -13.27
C ALA A 323 7.37 12.10 -14.14
N LEU A 324 6.92 10.84 -14.11
CA LEU A 324 7.51 9.80 -14.95
C LEU A 324 7.21 10.03 -16.44
N ALA A 325 6.03 10.56 -16.79
CA ALA A 325 5.66 10.84 -18.17
C ALA A 325 6.47 11.98 -18.81
N SER A 326 7.18 12.81 -18.03
CA SER A 326 8.10 13.82 -18.58
C SER A 326 9.47 13.24 -18.97
N VAL A 327 9.77 11.99 -18.58
CA VAL A 327 11.03 11.33 -18.94
C VAL A 327 10.97 10.91 -20.41
N PRO A 328 12.02 11.20 -21.21
CA PRO A 328 12.08 10.75 -22.60
C PRO A 328 11.82 9.25 -22.72
N ARG A 329 10.97 8.87 -23.69
CA ARG A 329 10.57 7.47 -23.98
C ARG A 329 9.69 6.79 -22.91
N ILE A 330 9.29 7.49 -21.85
CA ILE A 330 8.26 7.02 -20.92
C ILE A 330 6.92 7.65 -21.35
N GLY A 331 6.07 6.85 -22.00
CA GLY A 331 4.72 7.28 -22.37
C GLY A 331 3.73 7.22 -21.18
N PRO A 332 2.52 7.77 -21.34
CA PRO A 332 1.50 7.80 -20.27
C PRO A 332 1.21 6.42 -19.67
N TRP A 333 1.13 5.38 -20.50
CA TRP A 333 0.91 4.01 -20.04
C TRP A 333 2.05 3.52 -19.14
N THR A 334 3.31 3.71 -19.57
CA THR A 334 4.50 3.26 -18.82
C THR A 334 4.62 4.00 -17.50
N ALA A 335 4.36 5.31 -17.49
CA ALA A 335 4.36 6.12 -16.29
C ALA A 335 3.31 5.65 -15.27
N ALA A 336 2.07 5.48 -15.72
CA ALA A 336 0.97 5.02 -14.87
C ALA A 336 1.20 3.61 -14.32
N ALA A 337 1.68 2.69 -15.16
CA ALA A 337 1.99 1.32 -14.77
C ALA A 337 3.12 1.24 -13.71
N ALA A 338 4.18 2.04 -13.85
CA ALA A 338 5.25 2.12 -12.85
C ALA A 338 4.75 2.77 -11.55
N ALA A 339 3.98 3.85 -11.65
CA ALA A 339 3.48 4.58 -10.49
C ALA A 339 2.52 3.73 -9.64
N CYS A 340 1.57 3.03 -10.26
CA CYS A 340 0.65 2.16 -9.50
C CYS A 340 1.36 0.92 -8.94
N ASP A 341 2.35 0.36 -9.63
CA ASP A 341 3.11 -0.80 -9.12
C ASP A 341 3.89 -0.43 -7.86
N PHE A 342 4.55 0.73 -7.85
CA PHE A 342 5.30 1.24 -6.70
C PHE A 342 4.38 1.66 -5.55
N THR A 343 3.34 2.44 -5.83
CA THR A 343 2.46 2.99 -4.78
C THR A 343 1.41 2.00 -4.27
N GLY A 344 1.15 0.93 -5.04
CA GLY A 344 0.01 0.05 -4.81
C GLY A 344 -1.35 0.66 -5.20
N ASP A 345 -1.42 1.89 -5.70
CA ASP A 345 -2.68 2.55 -6.05
C ASP A 345 -3.10 2.27 -7.51
N PHE A 346 -3.85 1.19 -7.72
CA PHE A 346 -4.45 0.84 -9.01
C PHE A 346 -5.57 1.78 -9.49
N SER A 347 -5.99 2.78 -8.69
CA SER A 347 -6.86 3.84 -9.21
C SER A 347 -6.12 4.76 -10.19
N ALA A 348 -4.77 4.71 -10.24
CA ALA A 348 -3.95 5.39 -11.23
C ALA A 348 -3.54 4.50 -12.42
N TYR A 349 -3.90 3.21 -12.43
CA TYR A 349 -3.54 2.26 -13.50
C TYR A 349 -4.08 2.74 -14.87
N PRO A 350 -3.42 2.43 -16.00
CA PRO A 350 -3.99 2.70 -17.33
C PRO A 350 -5.25 1.85 -17.56
N HIS A 351 -6.43 2.40 -17.26
CA HIS A 351 -7.69 1.63 -17.28
C HIS A 351 -8.16 1.16 -18.66
N ASP A 352 -7.62 1.71 -19.75
CA ASP A 352 -7.81 1.22 -21.12
C ASP A 352 -6.80 0.13 -21.52
N ASP A 353 -5.97 -0.34 -20.59
CA ASP A 353 -5.01 -1.41 -20.84
C ASP A 353 -5.67 -2.67 -21.41
N LEU A 354 -4.94 -3.33 -22.31
CA LEU A 354 -5.44 -4.51 -23.00
C LEU A 354 -5.76 -5.66 -22.04
N ALA A 355 -5.03 -5.81 -20.94
CA ALA A 355 -5.30 -6.87 -19.96
C ALA A 355 -6.64 -6.61 -19.25
N VAL A 356 -6.89 -5.36 -18.81
CA VAL A 356 -8.18 -4.98 -18.19
C VAL A 356 -9.35 -5.32 -19.12
N ARG A 357 -9.27 -4.89 -20.38
CA ARG A 357 -10.28 -5.19 -21.41
C ARG A 357 -10.48 -6.69 -21.62
N THR A 358 -9.38 -7.43 -21.70
CA THR A 358 -9.40 -8.87 -21.99
C THR A 358 -10.10 -9.62 -20.87
N TRP A 359 -9.73 -9.35 -19.61
CA TRP A 359 -10.28 -10.09 -18.48
C TRP A 359 -11.70 -9.64 -18.15
N ALA A 360 -12.02 -8.35 -18.27
CA ALA A 360 -13.41 -7.90 -18.14
C ALA A 360 -14.35 -8.60 -19.13
N ALA A 361 -13.93 -8.72 -20.40
CA ALA A 361 -14.70 -9.41 -21.43
C ALA A 361 -14.77 -10.93 -21.24
N GLN A 362 -13.78 -11.54 -20.59
CA GLN A 362 -13.84 -12.97 -20.24
C GLN A 362 -14.74 -13.25 -19.04
N ILE A 363 -14.71 -12.39 -18.02
CA ILE A 363 -15.53 -12.56 -16.83
C ILE A 363 -17.01 -12.30 -17.14
N ALA A 364 -17.31 -11.25 -17.92
CA ALA A 364 -18.66 -10.85 -18.28
C ALA A 364 -18.83 -10.78 -19.80
N PRO A 365 -18.90 -11.92 -20.51
CA PRO A 365 -18.92 -11.97 -21.97
C PRO A 365 -20.20 -11.41 -22.59
N ALA A 366 -21.30 -11.38 -21.84
CA ALA A 366 -22.58 -10.83 -22.31
C ALA A 366 -22.67 -9.30 -22.18
N HIS A 367 -21.77 -8.67 -21.42
CA HIS A 367 -21.76 -7.22 -21.27
C HIS A 367 -21.24 -6.54 -22.55
N PRO A 368 -21.87 -5.44 -23.02
CA PRO A 368 -21.51 -4.78 -24.29
C PRO A 368 -20.22 -3.94 -24.15
N TRP A 369 -19.08 -4.61 -23.97
CA TRP A 369 -17.78 -3.96 -23.84
C TRP A 369 -17.37 -3.21 -25.11
N PRO A 370 -16.84 -1.98 -24.99
CA PRO A 370 -16.24 -1.27 -26.10
C PRO A 370 -15.09 -2.06 -26.74
N GLY A 371 -15.02 -2.02 -28.07
CA GLY A 371 -14.01 -2.75 -28.83
C GLY A 371 -12.57 -2.34 -28.47
N LYS A 372 -11.59 -3.16 -28.90
CA LYS A 372 -10.17 -3.01 -28.53
C LYS A 372 -9.54 -1.63 -28.81
N LYS A 373 -10.01 -0.93 -29.84
CA LYS A 373 -9.52 0.41 -30.23
C LYS A 373 -10.44 1.54 -29.79
N ASP A 374 -11.55 1.21 -29.14
CA ASP A 374 -12.53 2.20 -28.71
C ASP A 374 -12.03 2.92 -27.46
N LYS A 375 -11.96 4.26 -27.56
CA LYS A 375 -11.52 5.16 -26.50
C LYS A 375 -12.59 5.32 -25.40
N SER A 376 -13.82 4.88 -25.64
CA SER A 376 -14.93 4.94 -24.68
C SER A 376 -14.76 3.96 -23.50
N PHE A 377 -13.91 2.94 -23.63
CA PHE A 377 -13.68 1.96 -22.57
C PHE A 377 -13.17 2.57 -21.27
N ARG A 378 -12.18 3.46 -21.31
CA ARG A 378 -11.64 4.07 -20.09
C ARG A 378 -12.69 4.91 -19.35
N PRO A 379 -13.42 5.83 -20.01
CA PRO A 379 -14.55 6.52 -19.40
C PRO A 379 -15.60 5.55 -18.83
N MET A 380 -15.98 4.51 -19.57
CA MET A 380 -16.92 3.48 -19.11
C MET A 380 -16.40 2.79 -17.84
N TRP A 381 -15.18 2.25 -17.87
CA TRP A 381 -14.55 1.55 -16.76
C TRP A 381 -14.48 2.41 -15.50
N THR A 382 -14.10 3.68 -15.66
CA THR A 382 -14.06 4.64 -14.54
C THR A 382 -15.45 4.92 -14.00
N ALA A 383 -16.45 5.04 -14.87
CA ALA A 383 -17.84 5.26 -14.47
C ALA A 383 -18.44 4.06 -13.70
N LEU A 384 -18.02 2.82 -14.01
CA LEU A 384 -18.46 1.63 -13.25
C LEU A 384 -18.08 1.71 -11.77
N ALA A 385 -16.96 2.36 -11.43
CA ALA A 385 -16.53 2.55 -10.05
C ALA A 385 -17.11 3.82 -9.38
N GLY A 386 -17.73 4.71 -10.17
CA GLY A 386 -18.17 6.02 -9.69
C GLY A 386 -17.01 6.93 -9.24
N PRO A 387 -17.26 7.91 -8.35
CA PRO A 387 -16.23 8.83 -7.88
C PRO A 387 -15.29 8.21 -6.83
N ASP A 388 -15.55 6.98 -6.38
CA ASP A 388 -14.75 6.32 -5.35
C ASP A 388 -13.48 5.71 -5.95
N ARG A 389 -12.33 6.29 -5.59
CA ARG A 389 -11.01 5.78 -5.99
C ARG A 389 -10.73 4.38 -5.45
N THR A 390 -11.25 4.03 -4.28
CA THR A 390 -11.08 2.69 -3.71
C THR A 390 -11.85 1.66 -4.53
N ALA A 391 -13.06 1.97 -4.98
CA ALA A 391 -13.80 1.12 -5.92
C ALA A 391 -13.04 0.95 -7.25
N LEU A 392 -12.46 2.02 -7.80
CA LEU A 392 -11.71 1.94 -9.07
C LEU A 392 -10.42 1.12 -8.95
N HIS A 393 -9.69 1.30 -7.85
CA HIS A 393 -8.58 0.43 -7.48
C HIS A 393 -9.03 -1.04 -7.41
N THR A 394 -10.11 -1.31 -6.68
CA THR A 394 -10.62 -2.66 -6.41
C THR A 394 -11.06 -3.35 -7.69
N LEU A 395 -11.85 -2.66 -8.50
CA LEU A 395 -12.34 -3.15 -9.79
C LEU A 395 -11.17 -3.51 -10.71
N THR A 396 -10.19 -2.62 -10.81
CA THR A 396 -9.04 -2.81 -11.71
C THR A 396 -8.10 -3.92 -11.23
N LEU A 397 -7.69 -3.89 -9.96
CA LEU A 397 -6.76 -4.86 -9.41
C LEU A 397 -7.36 -6.27 -9.35
N SER A 398 -8.63 -6.40 -8.93
CA SER A 398 -9.31 -7.71 -8.89
C SER A 398 -9.46 -8.30 -10.29
N THR A 399 -9.78 -7.48 -11.29
CA THR A 399 -9.85 -7.92 -12.71
C THR A 399 -8.50 -8.41 -13.24
N LEU A 400 -7.41 -7.69 -12.94
CA LEU A 400 -6.06 -8.10 -13.34
C LEU A 400 -5.59 -9.37 -12.61
N THR A 401 -5.96 -9.51 -11.33
CA THR A 401 -5.64 -10.69 -10.53
C THR A 401 -6.40 -11.91 -11.04
N TRP A 402 -7.71 -11.77 -11.31
CA TRP A 402 -8.52 -12.82 -11.92
C TRP A 402 -7.86 -13.37 -13.19
N GLY A 403 -7.43 -12.48 -14.10
CA GLY A 403 -6.75 -12.87 -15.34
C GLY A 403 -5.34 -13.47 -15.17
N SER A 404 -4.77 -13.40 -13.97
CA SER A 404 -3.50 -14.07 -13.64
C SER A 404 -3.72 -15.48 -13.13
N HIS A 405 -4.92 -15.77 -12.57
CA HIS A 405 -5.31 -17.08 -12.03
C HIS A 405 -6.18 -17.90 -12.99
N ALA A 406 -6.86 -17.27 -13.95
CA ALA A 406 -7.68 -17.96 -14.94
C ALA A 406 -6.86 -18.71 -16.04
N ARG A 407 -5.54 -18.83 -15.89
CA ARG A 407 -4.62 -19.37 -16.92
C ARG A 407 -4.11 -20.75 -16.60
#